data_AF-A0A2D5HQ13-F1
#
_entry.id   AF-A0A2D5HQ13-F1
#
_cell.length_a   1.000
_cell.length_b   1.000
_cell.length_c   1.000
_cell.angle_alpha   90.00
_cell.angle_beta   90.00
_cell.angle_gamma   90.00
#
_symmetry.space_group_name_H-M   'P 1'
#
loop_
_entity.id
_entity.type
_entity.pdbx_description
1 polymer ?
#
loop_
_entity_poly.entity_id
_entity_poly.type
_entity_poly.pdbx_seq_one_letter_code
_entity_poly.pdbx_strand_id
1 'polypeptide(L)'
;MKIKLSRLGPGLLFAGAAIGVSHLVQSTRAGADFGWGLLWALLLINFFKYPFFQYGPRYAQATGETLLDGYYKLGKGYLWAYFFVNIATMFTIQSAVTVVTA
;
A
#
# COMPACT_ATOMS: atom_id res chain seq x y z
N MET A 1 12.09 -1.83 27.47
CA MET A 1 10.70 -1.99 26.96
C MET A 1 10.55 -3.41 26.43
N LYS A 2 9.82 -4.32 27.12
CA LYS A 2 9.64 -5.71 26.64
C LYS A 2 8.68 -5.71 25.45
N ILE A 3 9.18 -6.04 24.26
CA ILE A 3 8.34 -6.22 23.07
C ILE A 3 7.42 -7.40 23.33
N LYS A 4 6.13 -7.13 23.55
CA LYS A 4 5.11 -8.19 23.65
C LYS A 4 4.83 -8.69 22.25
N LEU A 5 5.39 -9.86 21.91
CA LEU A 5 5.21 -10.53 20.62
C LEU A 5 3.71 -10.71 20.27
N SER A 6 2.83 -10.80 21.28
CA SER A 6 1.38 -10.85 21.13
C SER A 6 0.74 -9.65 20.44
N ARG A 7 1.43 -8.50 20.35
CA ARG A 7 0.93 -7.30 19.65
C ARG A 7 1.27 -7.28 18.16
N LEU A 8 2.06 -8.24 17.66
CA LEU A 8 2.43 -8.31 16.24
C LEU A 8 1.34 -8.91 15.35
N GLY A 9 0.38 -9.66 15.93
CA GLY A 9 -0.65 -10.39 15.18
C GLY A 9 -1.39 -9.56 14.14
N PRO A 10 -2.02 -8.42 14.51
CA PRO A 10 -2.74 -7.58 13.54
C PRO A 10 -1.85 -7.04 12.42
N GLY A 11 -0.59 -6.70 12.73
CA GLY A 11 0.36 -6.18 11.74
C GLY A 11 0.81 -7.26 10.75
N LEU A 12 1.03 -8.49 11.22
CA LEU A 12 1.39 -9.62 10.37
C LEU A 12 0.23 -10.04 9.46
N LEU A 13 -1.00 -10.08 9.99
CA LEU A 13 -2.20 -10.34 9.20
C LEU A 13 -2.40 -9.28 8.11
N PHE A 14 -2.22 -8.00 8.48
CA PHE A 14 -2.30 -6.89 7.54
C PHE A 14 -1.22 -6.99 6.45
N ALA A 15 0.03 -7.33 6.81
CA ALA A 15 1.10 -7.52 5.84
C ALA A 15 0.82 -8.70 4.88
N GLY A 16 0.32 -9.83 5.41
CA GLY A 16 -0.06 -10.99 4.60
C GLY A 16 -1.20 -10.68 3.63
N ALA A 17 -2.20 -9.89 4.06
CA ALA A 17 -3.29 -9.45 3.19
C ALA A 17 -2.82 -8.44 2.11
N ALA A 18 -1.78 -7.67 2.39
CA ALA A 18 -1.27 -6.63 1.49
C ALA A 18 -0.28 -7.14 0.42
N ILE A 19 0.30 -8.33 0.59
CA ILE A 19 1.29 -8.90 -0.34
C ILE A 19 0.63 -9.96 -1.22
N GLY A 20 0.31 -9.58 -2.47
CA GLY A 20 -0.24 -10.48 -3.48
C GLY A 20 0.80 -11.13 -4.39
N VAL A 21 0.37 -12.09 -5.21
CA VAL A 21 1.21 -12.83 -6.18
C VAL A 21 1.93 -11.89 -7.16
N SER A 22 1.26 -10.82 -7.59
CA SER A 22 1.83 -9.82 -8.50
C SER A 22 3.11 -9.19 -7.93
N HIS A 23 3.17 -8.94 -6.62
CA HIS A 23 4.36 -8.37 -5.98
C HIS A 23 5.53 -9.36 -6.02
N LEU A 24 5.26 -10.65 -5.83
CA LEU A 24 6.29 -11.69 -5.89
C LEU A 24 6.86 -11.81 -7.30
N VAL A 25 6.00 -11.95 -8.32
CA VAL A 25 6.43 -12.08 -9.73
C VAL A 25 7.14 -10.81 -10.22
N GLN A 26 6.61 -9.62 -9.90
CA GLN A 26 7.25 -8.38 -10.32
C GLN A 26 8.58 -8.14 -9.60
N SER A 27 8.70 -8.51 -8.31
CA SER A 27 9.94 -8.33 -7.56
C SER A 27 11.07 -9.21 -8.10
N THR A 28 10.78 -10.46 -8.48
CA THR A 28 11.79 -11.37 -9.04
C THR A 28 12.18 -10.96 -10.45
N ARG A 29 11.22 -10.54 -11.28
CA ARG A 29 11.50 -10.00 -12.62
C ARG A 29 12.32 -8.72 -12.55
N ALA A 30 11.95 -7.77 -11.70
CA ALA A 30 12.74 -6.56 -11.49
C ALA A 30 14.15 -6.88 -10.99
N GLY A 31 14.32 -7.91 -10.14
CA GLY A 31 15.63 -8.40 -9.74
C GLY A 31 16.42 -9.05 -10.88
N ALA A 32 15.77 -9.74 -11.82
CA ALA A 32 16.42 -10.29 -13.02
C ALA A 32 16.84 -9.18 -14.01
N ASP A 33 15.98 -8.18 -14.22
CA ASP A 33 16.19 -7.11 -15.20
C ASP A 33 17.17 -6.04 -14.71
N PHE A 34 17.13 -5.70 -13.41
CA PHE A 34 17.89 -4.58 -12.83
C PHE A 34 18.90 -5.01 -11.76
N GLY A 35 18.98 -6.30 -11.43
CA GLY A 35 19.83 -6.79 -10.34
C GLY A 35 19.52 -6.09 -9.02
N TRP A 36 20.56 -5.54 -8.39
CA TRP A 36 20.45 -4.75 -7.16
C TRP A 36 20.21 -3.26 -7.40
N GLY A 37 20.10 -2.82 -8.68
CA GLY A 37 20.01 -1.41 -9.06
C GLY A 37 18.76 -0.69 -8.55
N LEU A 38 17.72 -1.42 -8.12
CA LEU A 38 16.48 -0.87 -7.57
C LEU A 38 16.37 -0.96 -6.04
N LEU A 39 17.42 -1.39 -5.33
CA LEU A 39 17.40 -1.43 -3.86
C LEU A 39 17.13 -0.06 -3.21
N TRP A 40 17.64 1.02 -3.81
CA TRP A 40 17.40 2.37 -3.30
C TRP A 40 15.93 2.77 -3.42
N ALA A 41 15.23 2.30 -4.45
CA ALA A 41 13.80 2.56 -4.64
C ALA A 41 12.96 1.87 -3.55
N LEU A 42 13.41 0.71 -3.04
CA LEU A 42 12.81 0.02 -1.90
C LEU A 42 12.90 0.84 -0.61
N LEU A 43 14.02 1.51 -0.35
CA LEU A 43 14.16 2.40 0.81
C LEU A 43 13.24 3.62 0.66
N LEU A 44 13.25 4.23 -0.53
CA LEU A 44 12.45 5.41 -0.83
C LEU A 44 10.95 5.14 -0.74
N ILE A 45 10.47 4.04 -1.34
CA ILE A 45 9.05 3.68 -1.26
C ILE A 45 8.63 3.38 0.16
N ASN A 46 9.46 2.71 0.98
CA ASN A 46 9.13 2.46 2.39
C ASN A 46 9.05 3.78 3.18
N PHE A 47 9.96 4.72 2.93
CA PHE A 47 9.92 6.02 3.59
C PHE A 47 8.61 6.78 3.32
N PHE A 48 8.16 6.82 2.06
CA PHE A 48 6.91 7.50 1.71
C PHE A 48 5.66 6.71 2.09
N LYS A 49 5.67 5.39 1.90
CA LYS A 49 4.49 4.53 2.07
C LYS A 49 4.20 4.24 3.54
N TYR A 50 5.23 4.03 4.35
CA TYR A 50 5.08 3.59 5.75
C TYR A 50 4.14 4.47 6.60
N PRO A 51 4.22 5.82 6.54
CA PRO A 51 3.29 6.68 7.25
C PRO A 51 1.82 6.35 6.94
N PHE A 52 1.45 6.20 5.66
CA PHE A 52 0.07 5.90 5.27
C PHE A 52 -0.41 4.56 5.82
N PHE A 53 0.47 3.55 5.83
CA PHE A 53 0.20 2.23 6.40
C PHE A 53 0.03 2.25 7.92
N GLN A 54 0.72 3.16 8.59
CA GLN A 54 0.60 3.35 10.03
C GLN A 54 -0.66 4.15 10.40
N TYR A 55 -0.92 5.25 9.68
CA TYR A 55 -2.00 6.18 10.01
C TYR A 55 -3.38 5.70 9.57
N GLY A 56 -3.51 4.93 8.49
CA GLY A 56 -4.81 4.41 8.04
C GLY A 56 -5.52 3.56 9.11
N PRO A 57 -4.91 2.45 9.59
CA PRO A 57 -5.50 1.63 10.65
C PRO A 57 -5.65 2.39 11.98
N ARG A 58 -4.72 3.29 12.30
CA ARG A 58 -4.80 4.13 13.51
C ARG A 58 -5.98 5.10 13.46
N TYR A 59 -6.23 5.72 12.30
CA TYR A 59 -7.37 6.60 12.11
C TYR A 59 -8.67 5.84 12.33
N ALA A 60 -8.84 4.68 11.67
CA ALA A 60 -10.02 3.85 11.81
C ALA A 60 -10.21 3.35 13.25
N GLN A 61 -9.13 2.95 13.92
CA GLN A 61 -9.17 2.51 15.33
C GLN A 61 -9.54 3.65 16.29
N ALA A 62 -9.03 4.86 16.07
CA ALA A 62 -9.23 5.99 16.98
C ALA A 62 -10.61 6.67 16.79
N THR A 63 -11.13 6.69 15.57
CA THR A 63 -12.37 7.40 15.23
C THR A 63 -13.59 6.47 15.10
N GLY A 64 -13.38 5.18 14.86
CA GLY A 64 -14.45 4.23 14.53
C GLY A 64 -14.99 4.39 13.10
N GLU A 65 -14.37 5.25 12.29
CA GLU A 65 -14.81 5.58 10.93
C GLU A 65 -13.89 5.02 9.87
N THR A 66 -14.40 4.88 8.65
CA THR A 66 -13.56 4.49 7.50
C THR A 66 -12.72 5.68 7.01
N LEU A 67 -11.66 5.41 6.24
CA LEU A 67 -10.89 6.48 5.60
C LEU A 67 -11.75 7.32 4.64
N LEU A 68 -12.75 6.72 4.00
CA LEU A 68 -13.67 7.42 3.10
C LEU A 68 -14.56 8.40 3.87
N ASP A 69 -15.03 8.02 5.06
CA ASP A 69 -15.75 8.92 5.96
C ASP A 69 -14.85 10.09 6.40
N GLY A 70 -13.57 9.81 6.67
CA GLY A 70 -12.56 10.83 6.94
C GLY A 70 -12.39 11.83 5.79
N TYR A 71 -12.30 11.34 4.54
CA TYR A 71 -12.28 12.22 3.37
C TYR A 71 -13.58 12.99 3.20
N TYR A 72 -14.73 12.39 3.52
CA TYR A 72 -16.02 13.08 3.50
C TYR A 72 -16.07 14.26 4.48
N LYS A 73 -15.54 14.06 5.69
CA LYS A 73 -15.43 15.11 6.71
C LYS A 73 -14.52 16.27 6.30
N LEU A 74 -13.43 15.99 5.58
CA LEU A 74 -12.56 17.02 5.02
C LEU A 74 -13.23 17.78 3.88
N GLY A 75 -14.17 17.14 3.17
CA GLY A 75 -15.02 17.75 2.17
C GLY A 75 -15.19 16.90 0.92
N LYS A 76 -16.30 17.08 0.20
CA LYS A 76 -16.64 16.30 -0.99
C LYS A 76 -15.59 16.37 -2.11
N GLY A 77 -14.81 17.45 -2.18
CA GLY A 77 -13.71 17.58 -3.14
C GLY A 77 -12.63 16.51 -2.98
N TYR A 78 -12.32 16.09 -1.74
CA TYR A 78 -11.33 15.05 -1.48
C TYR A 78 -11.79 13.66 -1.94
N LEU A 79 -13.10 13.37 -1.84
CA LEU A 79 -13.67 12.14 -2.41
C LEU A 79 -13.62 12.12 -3.93
N TRP A 80 -13.93 13.24 -4.57
CA TRP A 80 -13.81 13.33 -6.03
C TRP A 80 -12.36 13.15 -6.47
N ALA A 81 -11.41 13.80 -5.80
CA ALA A 81 -9.98 13.59 -6.06
C ALA A 81 -9.58 12.12 -5.87
N TYR A 82 -9.96 11.50 -4.75
CA TYR A 82 -9.74 10.07 -4.49
C TYR A 82 -10.32 9.18 -5.61
N PHE A 83 -11.53 9.48 -6.06
CA PHE A 83 -12.22 8.74 -7.11
C PHE A 83 -11.46 8.82 -8.45
N PHE A 84 -11.08 10.02 -8.88
CA PHE A 84 -10.34 10.20 -10.13
C PHE A 84 -8.94 9.57 -10.07
N VAL A 85 -8.24 9.70 -8.94
CA VAL A 85 -6.95 9.03 -8.73
C VAL A 85 -7.12 7.52 -8.82
N ASN A 86 -8.15 6.95 -8.21
CA ASN A 86 -8.41 5.50 -8.30
C ASN A 86 -8.62 5.05 -9.74
N ILE A 87 -9.49 5.76 -10.50
CA ILE A 87 -9.72 5.44 -11.91
C ILE A 87 -8.41 5.52 -12.71
N ALA A 88 -7.62 6.58 -12.51
CA ALA A 88 -6.34 6.72 -13.22
C ALA A 88 -5.37 5.57 -12.89
N THR A 89 -5.23 5.23 -11.60
CA THR A 89 -4.31 4.17 -11.16
C THR A 89 -4.73 2.77 -11.59
N MET A 90 -6.04 2.51 -11.75
CA MET A 90 -6.57 1.22 -12.19
C MET A 90 -5.94 0.77 -13.51
N PHE A 91 -5.83 1.67 -14.49
CA PHE A 91 -5.25 1.35 -15.80
C PHE A 91 -3.75 1.03 -15.70
N THR A 92 -3.01 1.80 -14.91
CA THR A 92 -1.57 1.57 -14.70
C THR A 92 -1.32 0.23 -14.03
N ILE A 93 -2.08 -0.11 -12.99
CA ILE A 93 -1.94 -1.38 -12.28
C ILE A 93 -2.28 -2.53 -13.23
N GLN A 94 -3.40 -2.45 -13.97
CA GLN A 94 -3.80 -3.48 -14.90
C GLN A 94 -2.76 -3.70 -16.00
N SER A 95 -2.21 -2.62 -16.57
CA SER A 95 -1.14 -2.70 -17.57
C SER A 95 0.11 -3.38 -17.00
N ALA A 96 0.54 -2.98 -15.80
CA ALA A 96 1.71 -3.58 -15.14
C ALA A 96 1.53 -5.07 -14.85
N VAL A 97 0.31 -5.50 -14.47
CA VAL A 97 0.02 -6.94 -14.26
C VAL A 97 0.03 -7.68 -15.59
N THR A 98 -0.61 -7.14 -16.64
CA THR A 98 -0.67 -7.80 -17.96
C THR A 98 0.73 -8.01 -18.56
N VAL A 99 1.64 -7.03 -18.46
CA VAL A 99 3.02 -7.14 -18.97
C VAL A 99 3.83 -8.25 -18.30
N VAL A 100 3.51 -8.60 -17.04
CA VAL A 100 4.23 -9.66 -16.32
C VAL A 100 3.61 -11.03 -16.39
N THR A 101 2.35 -11.13 -16.83
CA THR A 101 1.64 -12.41 -16.97
C THR A 101 1.50 -12.90 -18.42
N ALA A 102 1.61 -12.01 -19.41
CA ALA A 102 1.61 -12.34 -20.83
C ALA A 102 3.02 -12.75 -21.30
#